data_AF-A0A432G191-F1
#
_entry.id   AF-A0A432G191-F1
#
_cell.length_a   1.000
_cell.length_b   1.000
_cell.length_c   1.000
_cell.angle_alpha   90.00
_cell.angle_beta   90.00
_cell.angle_gamma   90.00
#
_symmetry.space_group_name_H-M   'P 1'
#
loop_
_entity.id
_entity.type
_entity.pdbx_description
1 polymer ?
#
loop_
_entity_poly.entity_id
_entity_poly.type
_entity_poly.pdbx_seq_one_letter_code
_entity_poly.pdbx_strand_id
1 'polypeptide(L)' 'VVTAKVLTKSWIAQTYQVEEDSVIFVEITAASAIKFSFPRSRIQGDPGETDMYSGQQYAPLLNIEIR' A
#
# COMPACT_ATOMS: atom_id res chain seq x y z
N VAL A 1 -14.21 -2.26 -4.63
CA VAL A 1 -12.82 -1.72 -4.63
C VAL A 1 -12.27 -1.62 -6.04
N VAL A 2 -11.98 -2.74 -6.72
CA VAL A 2 -11.38 -2.77 -8.08
C VAL A 2 -12.21 -1.97 -9.08
N THR A 3 -13.50 -2.25 -9.19
CA THR A 3 -14.40 -1.54 -10.11
C THR A 3 -14.57 -0.05 -9.77
N ALA A 4 -14.51 0.30 -8.48
CA ALA A 4 -14.61 1.67 -8.00
C ALA A 4 -13.34 2.48 -8.28
N LYS A 5 -12.22 1.82 -8.62
CA LYS A 5 -10.91 2.43 -8.93
C LYS A 5 -10.40 3.41 -7.85
N VAL A 6 -10.82 3.19 -6.60
CA VAL A 6 -10.43 4.01 -5.44
C VAL A 6 -8.98 3.76 -5.01
N LEU A 7 -8.41 2.61 -5.37
CA LEU A 7 -7.03 2.22 -5.12
C LEU A 7 -6.29 2.13 -6.46
N THR A 8 -5.32 3.00 -6.66
CA THR A 8 -4.44 3.07 -7.85
C THR A 8 -2.98 3.16 -7.43
N LYS A 9 -2.05 2.90 -8.37
CA LYS A 9 -0.61 3.13 -8.12
C LYS A 9 -0.33 4.56 -7.67
N SER A 10 -0.91 5.55 -8.35
CA SER A 10 -0.78 6.97 -8.00
C SER A 10 -1.30 7.30 -6.60
N TRP A 11 -2.44 6.73 -6.19
CA TRP A 11 -2.96 6.93 -4.83
C TRP A 11 -2.02 6.34 -3.77
N ILE A 12 -1.47 5.15 -4.03
CA ILE A 12 -0.52 4.48 -3.13
C ILE A 12 0.76 5.31 -3.01
N ALA A 13 1.32 5.74 -4.15
CA ALA A 13 2.53 6.57 -4.22
C ALA A 13 2.39 7.86 -3.39
N GLN A 14 1.27 8.57 -3.57
CA GLN A 14 0.98 9.79 -2.83
C GLN A 14 0.75 9.52 -1.33
N THR A 15 0.00 8.47 -1.00
CA THR A 15 -0.34 8.15 0.40
C THR A 15 0.88 7.75 1.22
N TYR A 16 1.77 6.94 0.65
CA TYR A 16 2.94 6.40 1.34
C TYR A 16 4.24 7.14 1.01
N GLN A 17 4.18 8.22 0.22
CA GLN A 17 5.32 9.06 -0.15
C GLN A 17 6.46 8.24 -0.79
N VAL A 18 6.11 7.43 -1.79
CA VAL A 18 7.04 6.60 -2.57
C VAL A 18 6.90 6.89 -4.06
N GLU A 19 7.94 6.60 -4.83
CA GLU A 19 7.90 6.72 -6.29
C GLU A 19 6.86 5.77 -6.89
N GLU A 20 6.01 6.27 -7.80
CA GLU A 20 4.92 5.48 -8.39
C GLU A 20 5.44 4.25 -9.15
N ASP A 21 6.58 4.39 -9.83
CA ASP A 21 7.24 3.30 -10.56
C ASP A 21 7.74 2.17 -9.64
N SER A 22 7.98 2.47 -8.36
CA SER A 22 8.34 1.47 -7.36
C SER A 22 7.15 0.67 -6.83
N VAL A 23 5.93 1.12 -7.11
CA VAL A 23 4.70 0.45 -6.67
C VAL A 23 4.39 -0.71 -7.59
N ILE A 24 4.44 -1.91 -7.02
CA ILE A 24 3.89 -3.12 -7.61
C ILE A 24 2.43 -3.20 -7.19
N PHE A 25 1.52 -3.27 -8.15
CA PHE A 25 0.08 -3.37 -7.93
C PHE A 25 -0.47 -4.52 -8.76
N VAL A 26 -1.14 -5.46 -8.11
CA VAL A 26 -1.64 -6.68 -8.73
C VAL A 26 -3.07 -6.94 -8.26
N GLU A 27 -3.97 -7.11 -9.22
CA GLU A 27 -5.33 -7.59 -8.98
C GLU A 27 -5.33 -9.11 -9.07
N ILE A 28 -5.76 -9.76 -7.98
CA ILE A 28 -5.82 -11.22 -7.88
C ILE A 28 -7.31 -11.60 -7.92
N THR A 29 -7.84 -11.71 -9.14
CA THR A 29 -9.28 -11.96 -9.37
C THR A 29 -9.76 -13.24 -8.69
N ALA A 30 -8.97 -14.32 -8.73
CA ALA A 30 -9.31 -15.60 -8.12
C ALA A 30 -9.49 -15.54 -6.59
N ALA A 31 -8.89 -14.53 -5.94
CA ALA A 31 -8.96 -14.35 -4.49
C ALA A 31 -9.81 -13.13 -4.09
N SER A 32 -10.47 -12.46 -5.05
CA SER A 32 -11.14 -11.18 -4.83
C SER A 32 -10.27 -10.17 -4.07
N ALA A 33 -8.97 -10.15 -4.36
CA ALA A 33 -7.98 -9.42 -3.60
C ALA A 33 -7.18 -8.45 -4.47
N ILE A 34 -6.74 -7.36 -3.86
CA ILE A 34 -5.72 -6.46 -4.41
C ILE A 34 -4.46 -6.66 -3.55
N LYS A 35 -3.33 -6.87 -4.20
CA LYS A 35 -2.02 -6.88 -3.57
C LYS A 35 -1.21 -5.71 -4.09
N PHE A 36 -0.61 -4.94 -3.19
CA PHE A 36 0.40 -3.98 -3.56
C PHE A 36 1.63 -4.09 -2.66
N SER A 37 2.77 -3.66 -3.18
CA SER A 37 4.03 -3.60 -2.43
C SER A 37 4.92 -2.49 -2.99
N PHE A 38 5.68 -1.85 -2.12
CA PHE A 38 6.68 -0.84 -2.44
C PHE A 38 7.87 -0.98 -1.46
N PRO A 39 9.05 -0.42 -1.78
CA PRO A 39 10.23 -0.51 -0.93
C PRO A 39 10.01 0.12 0.44
N ARG A 40 10.57 -0.48 1.49
CA ARG A 40 10.61 0.14 2.82
C ARG A 40 11.68 1.23 2.85
N SER A 41 11.44 2.30 3.62
CA SER A 41 12.42 3.36 3.84
C SER A 41 13.63 2.92 4.66
N ARG A 42 13.47 1.88 5.50
CA ARG A 42 14.51 1.29 6.35
C ARG A 42 14.40 -0.24 6.38
N ILE A 43 15.54 -0.89 6.58
CA ILE A 43 15.63 -2.35 6.76
C ILE A 43 14.87 -2.74 8.04
N GLN A 44 14.10 -3.82 7.96
CA GLN A 44 13.38 -4.37 9.10
C GLN A 44 14.37 -4.74 10.22
N GLY A 45 14.16 -4.18 11.42
CA GLY A 45 14.99 -4.45 12.60
C GLY A 45 16.20 -3.53 12.78
N ASP A 46 16.45 -2.59 11.86
CA ASP A 46 17.51 -1.60 11.97
C ASP A 46 17.24 -0.61 13.13
N PRO A 47 18.26 -0.13 13.88
CA PRO A 47 18.06 0.91 14.88
C PRO A 47 17.31 2.14 14.34
N GLY A 48 16.20 2.48 14.99
CA GLY A 48 15.31 3.56 14.56
C GLY A 48 14.17 3.14 13.63
N GLU A 49 14.02 1.84 13.32
CA GLU A 49 12.78 1.29 12.76
C GLU A 49 11.66 1.33 13.81
N THR A 50 10.50 1.88 13.43
CA THR A 50 9.36 2.10 14.32
C THR A 50 8.15 1.24 13.98
N ASP A 51 8.17 0.56 12.84
CA ASP A 51 7.07 -0.28 12.37
C ASP A 51 7.56 -1.61 11.76
N MET A 52 7.94 -2.53 12.64
CA MET A 52 8.47 -3.84 12.26
C MET A 52 7.52 -4.63 11.34
N TYR A 53 6.21 -4.51 11.54
CA TYR A 53 5.19 -5.30 10.84
C TYR A 53 4.41 -4.52 9.78
N SER A 54 4.81 -3.29 9.47
CA SER A 54 4.06 -2.39 8.58
C SER A 54 2.63 -2.12 9.06
N GLY A 55 2.36 -2.23 10.36
CA GLY A 55 1.02 -2.06 10.93
C GLY A 55 0.46 -0.65 10.73
N GLN A 56 1.33 0.36 10.70
CA GLN A 56 0.92 1.76 10.51
C GLN A 56 0.43 2.00 9.07
N GLN A 57 0.84 1.15 8.12
CA GLN A 57 0.43 1.26 6.72
C GLN A 57 -1.06 0.94 6.50
N TYR A 58 -1.72 0.26 7.44
CA TYR A 58 -3.16 -0.03 7.32
C TYR A 58 -4.04 1.19 7.58
N ALA A 59 -3.58 2.17 8.38
CA ALA A 59 -4.41 3.28 8.81
C ALA A 59 -5.00 4.11 7.65
N PRO A 60 -4.25 4.50 6.60
CA PRO A 60 -4.81 5.20 5.44
C PRO A 60 -5.87 4.39 4.69
N LEU A 61 -5.76 3.06 4.69
CA LEU A 61 -6.70 2.18 3.98
C LEU A 61 -8.07 2.12 4.67
N LEU A 62 -8.10 2.26 5.99
CA LEU A 62 -9.34 2.24 6.78
C LEU A 62 -10.27 3.43 6.46
N ASN A 63 -9.71 4.51 5.92
CA ASN A 63 -10.47 5.71 5.55
C ASN A 63 -10.96 5.68 4.10
N ILE A 64 -10.70 4.60 3.34
CA ILE A 64 -11.15 4.49 1.95
C ILE A 64 -12.65 4.18 1.94
N GLU A 65 -13.45 5.14 1.49
CA GLU A 65 -14.86 4.92 1.17
C GLU A 65 -15.00 4.25 -0.20
N ILE A 66 -15.86 3.24 -0.28
CA ILE A 66 -16.28 2.62 -1.54
C ILE A 66 -17.73 3.03 -1.74
N ARG A 67 -17.98 3.80 -2.79
CA ARG A 67 -19.32 4.21 -3.21
C ARG A 67 -19.75 3.42 -4.43
#